data_AF-A0A971ICL0-F1
#
_entry.id   AF-A0A971ICL0-F1
#
_cell.length_a   1.000
_cell.length_b   1.000
_cell.length_c   1.000
_cell.angle_alpha   90.00
_cell.angle_beta   90.00
_cell.angle_gamma   90.00
#
_symmetry.space_group_name_H-M   'P 1'
#
loop_
_entity.id
_entity.type
_entity.pdbx_description
1 polymer ?
#
loop_
_entity_poly.entity_id
_entity_poly.type
_entity_poly.pdbx_seq_one_letter_code
_entity_poly.pdbx_strand_id
1 'polypeptide(L)'
;MLTGMATTQDAKNTVDMTVNEDARLDGEAAGVEAMRTNEGETSVPDSAPTIESDADDIEQKKQQLEDQAAPAAQEKATSVVQETLTVSYERLRHSIDSKELSEVARAELPDSSNQSAFSRATALLEAVAGNPHTPLEDRVFLAENMPFPNVLVKLSQDPDAQVRRAVAANVSDKNWLVGNLTKDEDEKVRAAALVNPQTSWKMRLEGAQSALTDAETLDVLGKLGAETENDAPVVLSSMVRRAVALNPNTSSEMLGKLAGDARPDVAKAAQRALAAR
;
A
#
# COMPACT_ATOMS: atom_id res chain seq x y z
N MET A 1 -32.77 0.24 67.61
CA MET A 1 -31.30 0.28 67.33
C MET A 1 -31.21 0.58 65.84
N LEU A 2 -30.77 1.76 65.37
CA LEU A 2 -29.41 2.37 65.44
C LEU A 2 -28.34 1.46 64.79
N THR A 3 -27.46 1.87 63.85
CA THR A 3 -27.24 3.12 63.02
C THR A 3 -26.19 2.76 61.92
N GLY A 4 -25.83 3.54 60.87
CA GLY A 4 -26.26 4.86 60.34
C GLY A 4 -26.97 4.74 58.97
N MET A 5 -26.85 5.61 57.95
CA MET A 5 -26.02 6.82 57.65
C MET A 5 -24.53 6.55 57.39
N ALA A 6 -23.83 7.13 56.40
CA ALA A 6 -24.03 8.29 55.48
C ALA A 6 -23.79 7.89 53.99
N THR A 7 -24.37 8.43 52.89
CA THR A 7 -24.50 9.81 52.32
C THR A 7 -23.17 10.50 51.95
N THR A 8 -23.03 11.29 50.87
CA THR A 8 -23.93 11.79 49.79
C THR A 8 -23.44 11.30 48.38
N GLN A 9 -23.65 11.86 47.16
CA GLN A 9 -24.29 13.07 46.60
C GLN A 9 -24.72 12.89 45.12
N ASP A 10 -25.48 13.85 44.59
CA ASP A 10 -25.91 14.11 43.19
C ASP A 10 -24.75 14.54 42.26
N ALA A 11 -24.75 14.43 40.91
CA ALA A 11 -25.75 14.30 39.83
C ALA A 11 -26.21 15.62 39.14
N LYS A 12 -26.54 15.53 37.82
CA LYS A 12 -26.81 16.60 36.81
C LYS A 12 -25.52 17.19 36.19
N ASN A 13 -25.50 17.77 34.97
CA ASN A 13 -26.59 18.31 34.12
C ASN A 13 -26.44 17.97 32.61
N THR A 14 -27.38 18.44 31.77
CA THR A 14 -27.62 17.98 30.37
C THR A 14 -27.62 19.14 29.34
N VAL A 15 -27.63 18.80 28.03
CA VAL A 15 -28.06 19.59 26.83
C VAL A 15 -26.95 20.32 26.01
N ASP A 16 -26.51 19.65 24.93
CA ASP A 16 -26.60 20.03 23.50
C ASP A 16 -26.55 21.51 23.04
N MET A 17 -25.65 21.86 22.09
CA MET A 17 -26.02 22.45 20.77
C MET A 17 -24.85 22.93 19.85
N THR A 18 -25.13 22.92 18.54
CA THR A 18 -24.62 23.80 17.44
C THR A 18 -23.22 23.59 16.80
N VAL A 19 -23.05 24.26 15.65
CA VAL A 19 -22.08 24.01 14.55
C VAL A 19 -21.39 25.33 14.16
N ASN A 20 -20.17 25.26 13.61
CA ASN A 20 -19.54 26.15 12.60
C ASN A 20 -18.25 25.40 12.13
N GLU A 21 -17.83 25.26 10.87
CA GLU A 21 -18.05 25.96 9.58
C GLU A 21 -17.07 27.12 9.30
N ASP A 22 -16.49 27.08 8.08
CA ASP A 22 -15.44 27.93 7.44
C ASP A 22 -14.10 28.21 8.17
N ALA A 23 -12.90 28.23 7.56
CA ALA A 23 -12.38 28.28 6.18
C ALA A 23 -12.04 29.69 5.58
N ARG A 24 -11.04 29.69 4.69
CA ARG A 24 -10.44 30.80 3.89
C ARG A 24 -9.47 31.79 4.57
N LEU A 25 -8.21 31.71 4.12
CA LEU A 25 -7.31 32.80 3.68
C LEU A 25 -6.41 32.12 2.60
N ASP A 26 -6.22 32.56 1.34
CA ASP A 26 -6.09 33.89 0.72
C ASP A 26 -4.90 34.70 1.30
N GLY A 27 -3.82 35.08 0.59
CA GLY A 27 -3.39 34.84 -0.81
C GLY A 27 -2.18 35.76 -1.17
N GLU A 28 -1.44 35.43 -2.24
CA GLU A 28 -0.42 36.31 -2.91
C GLU A 28 0.78 36.84 -2.04
N ALA A 29 1.68 37.69 -2.55
CA ALA A 29 2.65 37.50 -3.66
C ALA A 29 3.76 38.59 -3.59
N ALA A 30 4.94 38.33 -4.21
CA ALA A 30 6.08 39.26 -4.36
C ALA A 30 6.72 39.79 -3.04
N GLY A 31 7.89 40.44 -3.02
CA GLY A 31 8.97 40.47 -4.03
C GLY A 31 9.91 41.69 -3.98
N VAL A 32 11.23 41.42 -4.03
CA VAL A 32 12.31 42.25 -4.64
C VAL A 32 12.79 43.55 -3.92
N GLU A 33 14.12 43.65 -3.70
CA GLU A 33 15.01 44.83 -3.48
C GLU A 33 14.70 45.88 -2.37
N ALA A 34 15.63 46.55 -1.68
CA ALA A 34 17.09 46.59 -1.50
C ALA A 34 17.41 47.83 -0.60
N MET A 35 18.70 48.15 -0.43
CA MET A 35 19.30 49.43 0.06
C MET A 35 19.33 49.76 1.58
N ARG A 36 20.58 49.85 2.10
CA ARG A 36 21.20 50.98 2.86
C ARG A 36 20.61 51.37 4.25
N THR A 37 21.37 51.81 5.26
CA THR A 37 22.83 52.05 5.46
C THR A 37 23.20 52.17 6.95
N ASN A 38 24.35 51.59 7.35
CA ASN A 38 25.42 52.14 8.21
C ASN A 38 25.17 52.69 9.65
N GLU A 39 26.29 52.88 10.38
CA GLU A 39 26.48 53.52 11.72
C GLU A 39 26.11 52.65 12.95
N GLY A 40 26.88 52.62 14.05
CA GLY A 40 28.25 53.15 14.27
C GLY A 40 28.75 53.01 15.73
N GLU A 41 30.05 52.70 15.91
CA GLU A 41 30.85 52.76 17.17
C GLU A 41 30.41 51.82 18.33
N THR A 42 31.21 51.43 19.36
CA THR A 42 32.52 51.87 19.93
C THR A 42 33.48 50.68 20.22
N SER A 43 34.54 50.85 21.04
CA SER A 43 35.83 50.10 20.98
C SER A 43 36.24 49.22 22.19
N VAL A 44 36.87 48.05 21.89
CA VAL A 44 38.22 47.50 22.31
C VAL A 44 38.75 47.85 23.74
N PRO A 45 39.35 46.95 24.58
CA PRO A 45 40.30 45.82 24.28
C PRO A 45 39.97 44.48 25.03
N ASP A 46 40.79 43.42 25.17
CA ASP A 46 42.26 43.22 25.03
C ASP A 46 42.66 41.72 24.80
N SER A 47 43.97 41.46 24.62
CA SER A 47 44.70 40.17 24.67
C SER A 47 44.66 39.24 23.44
N ALA A 48 45.85 39.02 22.85
CA ALA A 48 46.16 37.94 21.90
C ALA A 48 46.87 36.76 22.62
N PRO A 49 47.12 35.63 21.93
CA PRO A 49 48.42 35.51 21.26
C PRO A 49 48.37 34.92 19.84
N THR A 50 49.49 35.06 19.13
CA THR A 50 49.78 34.52 17.79
C THR A 50 49.84 33.00 17.78
N ILE A 51 49.52 32.37 16.65
CA ILE A 51 49.95 31.02 16.29
C ILE A 51 50.82 31.14 15.02
N GLU A 52 52.06 30.64 15.10
CA GLU A 52 52.98 30.53 13.97
C GLU A 52 52.81 29.17 13.26
N SER A 53 53.59 28.92 12.20
CA SER A 53 53.33 27.86 11.23
C SER A 53 53.99 26.50 11.57
N ASP A 54 53.17 25.47 11.76
CA ASP A 54 53.60 24.07 11.79
C ASP A 54 53.16 23.32 10.52
N ALA A 55 53.96 23.42 9.45
CA ALA A 55 53.72 22.68 8.19
C ALA A 55 54.37 21.28 8.20
N ASP A 56 55.47 21.11 8.92
CA ASP A 56 56.30 19.89 8.89
C ASP A 56 55.67 18.69 9.61
N ASP A 57 54.71 18.93 10.50
CA ASP A 57 54.04 17.92 11.34
C ASP A 57 53.05 17.04 10.54
N ILE A 58 52.67 17.46 9.33
CA ILE A 58 51.77 16.73 8.43
C ILE A 58 52.55 15.68 7.61
N GLU A 59 53.72 16.04 7.08
CA GLU A 59 54.49 15.14 6.20
C GLU A 59 55.08 13.95 6.98
N GLN A 60 55.63 14.19 8.18
CA GLN A 60 56.17 13.12 9.04
C GLN A 60 55.11 12.06 9.41
N LYS A 61 53.88 12.52 9.65
CA LYS A 61 52.74 11.68 10.04
C LYS A 61 52.21 10.80 8.90
N LYS A 62 52.44 11.24 7.66
CA LYS A 62 52.15 10.49 6.43
C LYS A 62 53.19 9.41 6.18
N GLN A 63 54.48 9.72 6.33
CA GLN A 63 55.56 8.73 6.22
C GLN A 63 55.38 7.55 7.20
N GLN A 64 55.01 7.83 8.46
CA GLN A 64 54.77 6.78 9.48
C GLN A 64 53.58 5.85 9.19
N LEU A 65 52.67 6.23 8.30
CA LEU A 65 51.55 5.40 7.85
C LEU A 65 51.92 4.54 6.62
N GLU A 66 52.88 4.99 5.80
CA GLU A 66 53.38 4.25 4.64
C GLU A 66 54.32 3.10 5.08
N ASP A 67 55.23 3.34 6.04
CA ASP A 67 56.17 2.32 6.55
C ASP A 67 55.53 1.16 7.34
N GLN A 68 54.25 1.26 7.71
CA GLN A 68 53.50 0.15 8.36
C GLN A 68 52.77 -0.76 7.36
N ALA A 69 52.81 -0.45 6.07
CA ALA A 69 52.17 -1.24 5.01
C ALA A 69 52.98 -2.49 4.62
N ALA A 70 53.01 -3.50 5.50
CA ALA A 70 53.52 -4.82 5.14
C ALA A 70 52.75 -5.40 3.93
N PRO A 71 53.42 -6.07 2.97
CA PRO A 71 52.81 -6.47 1.71
C PRO A 71 51.69 -7.50 1.95
N ALA A 72 50.47 -7.15 1.52
CA ALA A 72 49.32 -8.04 1.61
C ALA A 72 49.62 -9.36 0.86
N ALA A 73 49.58 -10.47 1.60
CA ALA A 73 49.83 -11.79 1.03
C ALA A 73 48.77 -12.12 -0.03
N GLN A 74 49.20 -12.77 -1.12
CA GLN A 74 48.31 -13.21 -2.19
C GLN A 74 47.41 -14.35 -1.72
N GLU A 75 46.27 -14.02 -1.13
CA GLU A 75 45.20 -15.00 -0.93
C GLU A 75 44.75 -15.56 -2.29
N LYS A 76 44.66 -16.89 -2.39
CA LYS A 76 44.30 -17.56 -3.64
C LYS A 76 42.88 -17.21 -4.03
N ALA A 77 42.74 -16.48 -5.14
CA ALA A 77 41.45 -16.12 -5.71
C ALA A 77 40.65 -17.36 -6.16
N THR A 78 39.83 -17.90 -5.25
CA THR A 78 38.60 -18.62 -5.61
C THR A 78 37.52 -17.58 -5.86
N SER A 79 37.66 -16.86 -6.98
CA SER A 79 36.86 -15.68 -7.33
C SER A 79 35.43 -16.02 -7.74
N VAL A 80 34.62 -16.46 -6.78
CA VAL A 80 33.15 -16.31 -6.86
C VAL A 80 32.87 -14.81 -6.67
N VAL A 81 32.92 -14.06 -7.78
CA VAL A 81 32.55 -12.64 -7.78
C VAL A 81 31.04 -12.57 -7.50
N GLN A 82 30.69 -12.33 -6.23
CA GLN A 82 29.31 -12.09 -5.86
C GLN A 82 28.85 -10.76 -6.46
N GLU A 83 28.10 -10.83 -7.56
CA GLU A 83 27.47 -9.69 -8.20
C GLU A 83 26.68 -8.87 -7.14
N THR A 84 26.85 -7.54 -7.16
CA THR A 84 26.14 -6.68 -6.21
C THR A 84 24.65 -6.68 -6.56
N LEU A 85 23.78 -6.56 -5.55
CA LEU A 85 22.33 -6.56 -5.76
C LEU A 85 21.92 -5.53 -6.82
N THR A 86 22.51 -4.33 -6.81
CA THR A 86 22.26 -3.28 -7.81
C THR A 86 22.57 -3.73 -9.23
N VAL A 87 23.70 -4.43 -9.46
CA VAL A 87 24.05 -4.92 -10.80
C VAL A 87 23.08 -6.03 -11.22
N SER A 88 22.83 -7.03 -10.36
CA SER A 88 21.85 -8.09 -10.68
C SER A 88 20.45 -7.55 -10.94
N TYR A 89 20.00 -6.54 -10.18
CA TYR A 89 18.70 -5.90 -10.31
C TYR A 89 18.57 -5.14 -11.64
N GLU A 90 19.51 -4.25 -11.96
CA GLU A 90 19.47 -3.48 -13.20
C GLU A 90 19.71 -4.36 -14.44
N ARG A 91 20.45 -5.47 -14.29
CA ARG A 91 20.63 -6.49 -15.32
C ARG A 91 19.33 -7.25 -15.61
N LEU A 92 18.62 -7.73 -14.59
CA LEU A 92 17.30 -8.37 -14.75
C LEU A 92 16.23 -7.41 -15.27
N ARG A 93 16.19 -6.17 -14.76
CA ARG A 93 15.22 -5.14 -15.15
C ARG A 93 15.25 -4.80 -16.66
N HIS A 94 16.41 -4.94 -17.28
CA HIS A 94 16.62 -4.66 -18.71
C HIS A 94 16.96 -5.93 -19.52
N SER A 95 16.86 -7.13 -18.92
CA SER A 95 17.13 -8.39 -19.63
C SER A 95 16.05 -8.65 -20.67
N ILE A 96 16.45 -9.10 -21.86
CA ILE A 96 15.54 -9.60 -22.90
C ILE A 96 15.51 -11.14 -22.92
N ASP A 97 16.30 -11.80 -22.07
CA ASP A 97 16.29 -13.25 -21.94
C ASP A 97 15.13 -13.69 -21.05
N SER A 98 14.00 -13.99 -21.70
CA SER A 98 12.80 -14.52 -21.03
C SER A 98 13.08 -15.74 -20.15
N LYS A 99 14.05 -16.62 -20.49
CA LYS A 99 14.36 -17.81 -19.71
C LYS A 99 15.10 -17.45 -18.42
N GLU A 100 15.98 -16.46 -18.46
CA GLU A 100 16.63 -15.92 -17.26
C GLU A 100 15.60 -15.30 -16.29
N LEU A 101 14.63 -14.57 -16.85
CA LEU A 101 13.53 -13.96 -16.10
C LEU A 101 12.62 -15.05 -15.48
N SER A 102 12.30 -16.12 -16.21
CA SER A 102 11.59 -17.28 -15.68
C SER A 102 12.35 -17.98 -14.55
N GLU A 103 13.65 -18.18 -14.69
CA GLU A 103 14.48 -18.84 -13.67
C GLU A 103 14.47 -18.07 -12.33
N VAL A 104 14.48 -16.74 -12.38
CA VAL A 104 14.35 -15.92 -11.16
C VAL A 104 12.91 -15.85 -10.67
N ALA A 105 11.90 -15.75 -11.56
CA ALA A 105 10.49 -15.74 -11.18
C ALA A 105 10.03 -17.03 -10.47
N ARG A 106 10.62 -18.17 -10.84
CA ARG A 106 10.31 -19.51 -10.31
C ARG A 106 11.27 -19.99 -9.22
N ALA A 107 12.27 -19.19 -8.85
CA ALA A 107 13.24 -19.56 -7.82
C ALA A 107 12.57 -19.76 -6.45
N GLU A 108 12.99 -20.80 -5.73
CA GLU A 108 12.57 -20.98 -4.34
C GLU A 108 13.07 -19.82 -3.47
N LEU A 109 12.19 -19.24 -2.67
CA LEU A 109 12.54 -18.15 -1.76
C LEU A 109 13.49 -18.66 -0.66
N PRO A 110 14.59 -17.95 -0.36
CA PRO A 110 15.41 -18.23 0.80
C PRO A 110 14.59 -18.21 2.10
N ASP A 111 15.07 -18.87 3.15
CA ASP A 111 14.44 -18.76 4.47
C ASP A 111 14.44 -17.29 4.94
N SER A 112 13.23 -16.83 5.28
CA SER A 112 12.91 -15.57 5.97
C SER A 112 13.83 -15.20 7.13
N SER A 113 14.40 -16.18 7.85
CA SER A 113 15.37 -15.92 8.93
C SER A 113 16.66 -15.27 8.41
N ASN A 114 17.08 -15.58 7.18
CA ASN A 114 18.20 -14.94 6.50
C ASN A 114 17.72 -13.67 5.78
N GLN A 115 17.48 -12.62 6.56
CA GLN A 115 16.98 -11.33 6.07
C GLN A 115 17.76 -10.77 4.87
N SER A 116 19.08 -11.01 4.79
CA SER A 116 19.94 -10.55 3.69
C SER A 116 19.64 -11.29 2.39
N ALA A 117 19.60 -12.63 2.43
CA ALA A 117 19.24 -13.44 1.26
C ALA A 117 17.79 -13.20 0.83
N PHE A 118 16.87 -13.11 1.80
CA PHE A 118 15.45 -12.86 1.54
C PHE A 118 15.21 -11.47 0.90
N SER A 119 15.85 -10.42 1.41
CA SER A 119 15.75 -9.06 0.84
C SER A 119 16.40 -8.96 -0.54
N ARG A 120 17.48 -9.71 -0.78
CA ARG A 120 18.07 -9.84 -2.13
C ARG A 120 17.08 -10.52 -3.08
N ALA A 121 16.48 -11.64 -2.69
CA ALA A 121 15.55 -12.39 -3.53
C ALA A 121 14.29 -11.57 -3.87
N THR A 122 13.66 -10.92 -2.89
CA THR A 122 12.46 -10.10 -3.13
C THR A 122 12.72 -8.90 -4.02
N ALA A 123 13.90 -8.26 -3.91
CA ALA A 123 14.31 -7.19 -4.82
C ALA A 123 14.54 -7.71 -6.26
N LEU A 124 15.10 -8.90 -6.47
CA LEU A 124 15.26 -9.48 -7.81
C LEU A 124 13.90 -9.87 -8.42
N LEU A 125 12.97 -10.43 -7.63
CA LEU A 125 11.58 -10.62 -8.05
C LEU A 125 10.90 -9.30 -8.43
N GLU A 126 11.20 -8.21 -7.72
CA GLU A 126 10.69 -6.88 -8.02
C GLU A 126 11.24 -6.32 -9.35
N ALA A 127 12.48 -6.65 -9.74
CA ALA A 127 13.01 -6.32 -11.06
C ALA A 127 12.30 -7.12 -12.18
N VAL A 128 12.15 -8.44 -11.99
CA VAL A 128 11.50 -9.36 -12.94
C VAL A 128 10.02 -9.04 -13.14
N ALA A 129 9.29 -8.76 -12.07
CA ALA A 129 7.89 -8.34 -12.12
C ALA A 129 7.67 -6.99 -12.82
N GLY A 130 8.71 -6.15 -12.92
CA GLY A 130 8.69 -4.89 -13.66
C GLY A 130 9.20 -4.98 -15.09
N ASN A 131 9.63 -6.15 -15.58
CA ASN A 131 10.21 -6.31 -16.90
C ASN A 131 9.15 -6.85 -17.91
N PRO A 132 8.88 -6.14 -19.03
CA PRO A 132 7.90 -6.58 -20.03
C PRO A 132 8.29 -7.85 -20.80
N HIS A 133 9.57 -8.26 -20.76
CA HIS A 133 10.06 -9.51 -21.35
C HIS A 133 9.88 -10.74 -20.46
N THR A 134 9.47 -10.56 -19.19
CA THR A 134 9.10 -11.68 -18.31
C THR A 134 7.83 -12.34 -18.87
N PRO A 135 7.81 -13.68 -19.10
CA PRO A 135 6.67 -14.38 -19.68
C PRO A 135 5.36 -14.15 -18.91
N LEU A 136 4.23 -14.17 -19.62
CA LEU A 136 2.91 -13.88 -19.05
C LEU A 136 2.56 -14.86 -17.92
N GLU A 137 2.86 -16.13 -18.11
CA GLU A 137 2.70 -17.20 -17.14
C GLU A 137 3.53 -17.01 -15.86
N ASP A 138 4.65 -16.28 -15.94
CA ASP A 138 5.50 -15.95 -14.81
C ASP A 138 5.04 -14.68 -14.10
N ARG A 139 4.60 -13.65 -14.84
CA ARG A 139 3.99 -12.44 -14.25
C ARG A 139 2.67 -12.78 -13.54
N VAL A 140 1.86 -13.68 -14.10
CA VAL A 140 0.68 -14.26 -13.43
C VAL A 140 1.08 -15.10 -12.21
N PHE A 141 2.05 -16.00 -12.31
CA PHE A 141 2.52 -16.78 -11.16
C PHE A 141 2.98 -15.90 -9.99
N LEU A 142 3.74 -14.83 -10.27
CA LEU A 142 4.16 -13.87 -9.27
C LEU A 142 2.97 -13.11 -8.66
N ALA A 143 2.01 -12.69 -9.48
CA ALA A 143 0.80 -11.99 -9.02
C ALA A 143 -0.09 -12.87 -8.13
N GLU A 144 -0.23 -14.17 -8.43
CA GLU A 144 -1.03 -15.12 -7.66
C GLU A 144 -0.36 -15.54 -6.34
N ASN A 145 0.96 -15.72 -6.32
CA ASN A 145 1.64 -16.44 -5.24
C ASN A 145 2.51 -15.56 -4.32
N MET A 146 2.96 -14.38 -4.76
CA MET A 146 3.89 -13.56 -3.97
C MET A 146 3.14 -12.65 -2.98
N PRO A 147 3.55 -12.56 -1.70
CA PRO A 147 2.92 -11.70 -0.70
C PRO A 147 3.54 -10.29 -0.62
N PHE A 148 4.40 -9.92 -1.59
CA PHE A 148 5.31 -8.77 -1.49
C PHE A 148 4.70 -7.50 -2.13
N PRO A 149 4.43 -6.42 -1.36
CA PRO A 149 3.79 -5.23 -1.90
C PRO A 149 4.51 -4.62 -3.10
N ASN A 150 5.85 -4.53 -3.10
CA ASN A 150 6.58 -3.94 -4.22
C ASN A 150 6.42 -4.71 -5.54
N VAL A 151 6.30 -6.05 -5.46
CA VAL A 151 6.05 -6.93 -6.62
C VAL A 151 4.61 -6.72 -7.11
N LEU A 152 3.65 -6.83 -6.20
CA LEU A 152 2.22 -6.71 -6.48
C LEU A 152 1.84 -5.33 -7.02
N VAL A 153 2.48 -4.25 -6.55
CA VAL A 153 2.29 -2.88 -7.06
C VAL A 153 2.72 -2.75 -8.52
N LYS A 154 3.84 -3.35 -8.95
CA LYS A 154 4.23 -3.34 -10.37
C LYS A 154 3.25 -4.14 -11.22
N LEU A 155 2.87 -5.33 -10.77
CA LEU A 155 1.94 -6.22 -11.46
C LEU A 155 0.50 -5.65 -11.50
N SER A 156 0.12 -4.78 -10.55
CA SER A 156 -1.15 -4.04 -10.59
C SER A 156 -1.23 -2.98 -11.70
N GLN A 157 -0.10 -2.68 -12.35
CA GLN A 157 0.03 -1.74 -13.47
C GLN A 157 0.40 -2.46 -14.78
N ASP A 158 0.33 -3.80 -14.80
CA ASP A 158 0.63 -4.60 -15.99
C ASP A 158 -0.34 -4.28 -17.13
N PRO A 159 0.13 -4.15 -18.39
CA PRO A 159 -0.76 -3.97 -19.53
C PRO A 159 -1.73 -5.15 -19.73
N ASP A 160 -1.40 -6.35 -19.26
CA ASP A 160 -2.27 -7.52 -19.35
C ASP A 160 -3.24 -7.62 -18.16
N ALA A 161 -4.55 -7.52 -18.46
CA ALA A 161 -5.61 -7.64 -17.46
C ALA A 161 -5.62 -9.00 -16.73
N GLN A 162 -5.07 -10.07 -17.33
CA GLN A 162 -4.91 -11.36 -16.64
C GLN A 162 -3.97 -11.25 -15.44
N VAL A 163 -2.88 -10.47 -15.57
CA VAL A 163 -1.92 -10.21 -14.48
C VAL A 163 -2.56 -9.31 -13.42
N ARG A 164 -3.22 -8.22 -13.83
CA ARG A 164 -3.91 -7.32 -12.88
C ARG A 164 -5.03 -8.05 -12.10
N ARG A 165 -5.74 -8.97 -12.76
CA ARG A 165 -6.76 -9.83 -12.13
C ARG A 165 -6.16 -10.83 -11.14
N ALA A 166 -4.98 -11.38 -11.43
CA ALA A 166 -4.25 -12.24 -10.50
C ALA A 166 -3.85 -11.48 -9.22
N VAL A 167 -3.36 -10.24 -9.33
CA VAL A 167 -3.12 -9.37 -8.16
C VAL A 167 -4.42 -9.11 -7.41
N ALA A 168 -5.49 -8.73 -8.12
CA ALA A 168 -6.80 -8.46 -7.53
C ALA A 168 -7.40 -9.66 -6.77
N ALA A 169 -7.04 -10.90 -7.14
CA ALA A 169 -7.46 -12.13 -6.48
C ALA A 169 -6.54 -12.59 -5.33
N ASN A 170 -5.35 -12.02 -5.18
CA ASN A 170 -4.36 -12.44 -4.18
C ASN A 170 -4.86 -12.10 -2.75
N VAL A 171 -4.88 -13.09 -1.86
CA VAL A 171 -5.34 -12.91 -0.47
C VAL A 171 -4.30 -12.25 0.43
N SER A 172 -3.04 -12.21 0.00
CA SER A 172 -1.90 -11.56 0.67
C SER A 172 -1.77 -10.07 0.34
N ASP A 173 -2.65 -9.56 -0.52
CA ASP A 173 -2.63 -8.20 -1.02
C ASP A 173 -2.91 -7.17 0.10
N LYS A 174 -2.98 -5.88 -0.23
CA LYS A 174 -3.25 -4.83 0.76
C LYS A 174 -4.54 -4.12 0.41
N ASN A 175 -5.38 -3.86 1.40
CA ASN A 175 -6.68 -3.19 1.26
C ASN A 175 -6.64 -1.95 0.33
N TRP A 176 -5.57 -1.15 0.38
CA TRP A 176 -5.38 0.02 -0.48
C TRP A 176 -5.07 -0.32 -1.95
N LEU A 177 -4.39 -1.43 -2.22
CA LEU A 177 -4.01 -1.89 -3.56
C LEU A 177 -5.22 -2.54 -4.25
N VAL A 178 -5.92 -3.46 -3.56
CA VAL A 178 -7.20 -3.99 -4.05
C VAL A 178 -8.24 -2.88 -4.20
N GLY A 179 -8.25 -1.90 -3.29
CA GLY A 179 -9.08 -0.70 -3.38
C GLY A 179 -8.82 0.17 -4.62
N ASN A 180 -7.64 0.08 -5.24
CA ASN A 180 -7.37 0.65 -6.56
C ASN A 180 -7.94 -0.24 -7.67
N LEU A 181 -7.74 -1.55 -7.58
CA LEU A 181 -8.19 -2.54 -8.57
C LEU A 181 -9.72 -2.70 -8.65
N THR A 182 -10.48 -2.31 -7.61
CA THR A 182 -11.96 -2.16 -7.72
C THR A 182 -12.41 -1.10 -8.74
N LYS A 183 -11.46 -0.29 -9.25
CA LYS A 183 -11.69 0.83 -10.20
C LYS A 183 -10.93 0.62 -11.53
N ASP A 184 -10.44 -0.60 -11.78
CA ASP A 184 -9.78 -0.98 -13.03
C ASP A 184 -10.72 -0.84 -14.24
N GLU A 185 -10.13 -0.66 -15.42
CA GLU A 185 -10.83 -0.63 -16.71
C GLU A 185 -11.48 -1.99 -17.06
N ASP A 186 -10.84 -3.11 -16.71
CA ASP A 186 -11.33 -4.45 -17.01
C ASP A 186 -12.36 -4.96 -15.99
N GLU A 187 -13.44 -5.55 -16.50
CA GLU A 187 -14.55 -6.06 -15.69
C GLU A 187 -14.13 -7.18 -14.73
N LYS A 188 -13.19 -8.04 -15.13
CA LYS A 188 -12.77 -9.23 -14.39
C LYS A 188 -11.77 -8.87 -13.31
N VAL A 189 -10.94 -7.84 -13.54
CA VAL A 189 -10.11 -7.22 -12.50
C VAL A 189 -11.00 -6.58 -11.42
N ARG A 190 -12.01 -5.78 -11.79
CA ARG A 190 -12.96 -5.21 -10.82
C ARG A 190 -13.72 -6.28 -10.04
N ALA A 191 -14.20 -7.32 -10.72
CA ALA A 191 -14.90 -8.44 -10.10
C ALA A 191 -14.04 -9.14 -9.04
N ALA A 192 -12.81 -9.55 -9.42
CA ALA A 192 -11.85 -10.18 -8.51
C ALA A 192 -11.53 -9.28 -7.30
N ALA A 193 -11.31 -7.98 -7.53
CA ALA A 193 -11.05 -7.02 -6.47
C ALA A 193 -12.24 -6.87 -5.50
N LEU A 194 -13.48 -6.86 -5.99
CA LEU A 194 -14.66 -6.70 -5.14
C LEU A 194 -14.95 -7.91 -4.24
N VAL A 195 -14.61 -9.12 -4.69
CA VAL A 195 -14.79 -10.37 -3.91
C VAL A 195 -13.61 -10.71 -2.99
N ASN A 196 -12.46 -10.04 -3.13
CA ASN A 196 -11.28 -10.28 -2.30
C ASN A 196 -11.57 -10.04 -0.79
N PRO A 197 -11.10 -10.90 0.14
CA PRO A 197 -11.22 -10.70 1.59
C PRO A 197 -10.58 -9.42 2.13
N GLN A 198 -9.55 -8.88 1.46
CA GLN A 198 -8.87 -7.64 1.86
C GLN A 198 -9.69 -6.38 1.55
N THR A 199 -10.75 -6.47 0.75
CA THR A 199 -11.51 -5.31 0.25
C THR A 199 -12.49 -4.79 1.30
N SER A 200 -12.37 -3.50 1.65
CA SER A 200 -13.20 -2.91 2.71
C SER A 200 -14.70 -2.93 2.36
N TRP A 201 -15.55 -2.99 3.39
CA TRP A 201 -17.01 -2.83 3.24
C TRP A 201 -17.41 -1.54 2.51
N LYS A 202 -16.61 -0.46 2.64
CA LYS A 202 -16.82 0.77 1.87
C LYS A 202 -16.58 0.56 0.37
N MET A 203 -15.48 -0.10 -0.01
CA MET A 203 -15.17 -0.42 -1.41
C MET A 203 -16.19 -1.40 -2.01
N ARG A 204 -16.60 -2.42 -1.26
CA ARG A 204 -17.69 -3.34 -1.65
C ARG A 204 -19.02 -2.61 -1.83
N LEU A 205 -19.31 -1.59 -1.01
CA LEU A 205 -20.50 -0.74 -1.13
C LEU A 205 -20.42 0.20 -2.34
N GLU A 206 -19.27 0.82 -2.61
CA GLU A 206 -19.03 1.61 -3.83
C GLU A 206 -19.20 0.74 -5.09
N GLY A 207 -18.64 -0.47 -5.09
CA GLY A 207 -18.82 -1.44 -6.19
C GLY A 207 -20.27 -1.89 -6.38
N ALA A 208 -20.98 -2.23 -5.30
CA ALA A 208 -22.40 -2.61 -5.37
C ALA A 208 -23.32 -1.49 -5.91
N GLN A 209 -22.90 -0.21 -5.80
CA GLN A 209 -23.62 0.94 -6.36
C GLN A 209 -23.22 1.27 -7.81
N SER A 210 -22.13 0.69 -8.32
CA SER A 210 -21.62 0.98 -9.65
C SER A 210 -22.42 0.27 -10.75
N ALA A 211 -22.76 1.00 -11.81
CA ALA A 211 -23.35 0.45 -13.03
C ALA A 211 -22.34 -0.36 -13.89
N LEU A 212 -21.04 -0.31 -13.54
CA LEU A 212 -19.96 -1.09 -14.18
C LEU A 212 -19.70 -2.45 -13.50
N THR A 213 -20.51 -2.80 -12.50
CA THR A 213 -20.48 -4.10 -11.81
C THR A 213 -21.51 -5.02 -12.45
N ASP A 214 -21.06 -6.22 -12.81
CA ASP A 214 -21.85 -7.24 -13.50
C ASP A 214 -22.78 -8.02 -12.55
N ALA A 215 -23.68 -8.82 -13.11
CA ALA A 215 -24.64 -9.61 -12.36
C ALA A 215 -24.00 -10.72 -11.49
N GLU A 216 -22.89 -11.33 -11.91
CA GLU A 216 -22.24 -12.42 -11.17
C GLU A 216 -21.52 -11.87 -9.92
N THR A 217 -20.79 -10.75 -10.06
CA THR A 217 -20.20 -10.02 -8.93
C THR A 217 -21.28 -9.52 -7.96
N LEU A 218 -22.39 -8.96 -8.47
CA LEU A 218 -23.53 -8.54 -7.64
C LEU A 218 -24.16 -9.72 -6.90
N ASP A 219 -24.26 -10.89 -7.55
CA ASP A 219 -24.78 -12.12 -6.95
C ASP A 219 -23.81 -12.74 -5.91
N VAL A 220 -22.52 -12.37 -5.88
CA VAL A 220 -21.60 -12.67 -4.77
C VAL A 220 -21.76 -11.63 -3.65
N LEU A 221 -21.75 -10.33 -3.97
CA LEU A 221 -21.91 -9.25 -2.99
C LEU A 221 -23.26 -9.34 -2.25
N GLY A 222 -24.30 -9.85 -2.90
CA GLY A 222 -25.62 -10.12 -2.33
C GLY A 222 -25.66 -11.23 -1.26
N LYS A 223 -24.60 -12.05 -1.14
CA LYS A 223 -24.51 -13.16 -0.16
C LYS A 223 -23.75 -12.79 1.11
N LEU A 224 -23.04 -11.66 1.11
CA LEU A 224 -22.16 -11.23 2.20
C LEU A 224 -22.93 -10.93 3.49
N GLY A 225 -22.48 -11.50 4.61
CA GLY A 225 -23.12 -11.43 5.92
C GLY A 225 -24.53 -12.04 5.97
N ALA A 226 -24.78 -13.08 5.15
CA ALA A 226 -26.05 -13.81 5.09
C ALA A 226 -25.85 -15.30 4.75
N GLU A 227 -25.10 -15.60 3.69
CA GLU A 227 -24.67 -16.96 3.32
C GLU A 227 -23.14 -17.14 3.44
N THR A 228 -22.40 -16.05 3.22
CA THR A 228 -20.92 -15.99 3.25
C THR A 228 -20.44 -14.90 4.20
N GLU A 229 -19.24 -15.05 4.80
CA GLU A 229 -18.71 -14.12 5.82
C GLU A 229 -19.71 -13.89 6.97
N ASN A 230 -20.14 -14.96 7.65
CA ASN A 230 -21.22 -14.87 8.66
C ASN A 230 -20.88 -14.00 9.88
N ASP A 231 -19.59 -13.84 10.20
CA ASP A 231 -19.10 -12.93 11.25
C ASP A 231 -19.00 -11.45 10.80
N ALA A 232 -19.45 -11.13 9.58
CA ALA A 232 -19.42 -9.77 9.05
C ALA A 232 -20.26 -8.78 9.88
N PRO A 233 -19.83 -7.51 10.03
CA PRO A 233 -20.62 -6.49 10.71
C PRO A 233 -21.99 -6.29 10.04
N VAL A 234 -23.06 -6.75 10.72
CA VAL A 234 -24.44 -6.86 10.19
C VAL A 234 -24.95 -5.58 9.52
N VAL A 235 -24.56 -4.40 10.03
CA VAL A 235 -24.93 -3.11 9.41
C VAL A 235 -24.21 -2.90 8.07
N LEU A 236 -22.91 -3.17 7.99
CA LEU A 236 -22.12 -2.94 6.79
C LEU A 236 -22.45 -3.95 5.69
N SER A 237 -22.62 -5.22 6.05
CA SER A 237 -23.03 -6.25 5.09
C SER A 237 -24.43 -6.00 4.54
N SER A 238 -25.39 -5.62 5.40
CA SER A 238 -26.74 -5.26 4.93
C SER A 238 -26.77 -3.97 4.09
N MET A 239 -25.88 -3.00 4.31
CA MET A 239 -25.72 -1.85 3.41
C MET A 239 -25.27 -2.29 2.00
N VAL A 240 -24.33 -3.23 1.88
CA VAL A 240 -23.90 -3.79 0.60
C VAL A 240 -25.04 -4.56 -0.07
N ARG A 241 -25.72 -5.46 0.64
CA ARG A 241 -26.87 -6.22 0.09
C ARG A 241 -28.03 -5.31 -0.32
N ARG A 242 -28.27 -4.21 0.40
CA ARG A 242 -29.24 -3.17 0.02
C ARG A 242 -28.82 -2.42 -1.25
N ALA A 243 -27.53 -2.17 -1.45
CA ALA A 243 -27.03 -1.58 -2.70
C ALA A 243 -27.18 -2.54 -3.89
N VAL A 244 -26.85 -3.83 -3.70
CA VAL A 244 -27.14 -4.89 -4.69
C VAL A 244 -28.64 -4.93 -5.03
N ALA A 245 -29.52 -4.88 -4.04
CA ALA A 245 -30.97 -4.83 -4.23
C ALA A 245 -31.50 -3.58 -4.96
N LEU A 246 -30.67 -2.55 -5.14
CA LEU A 246 -30.98 -1.30 -5.86
C LEU A 246 -30.22 -1.15 -7.18
N ASN A 247 -29.25 -2.04 -7.48
CA ASN A 247 -28.46 -1.98 -8.70
C ASN A 247 -29.28 -2.53 -9.90
N PRO A 248 -29.38 -1.80 -11.03
CA PRO A 248 -30.09 -2.27 -12.22
C PRO A 248 -29.63 -3.64 -12.74
N ASN A 249 -28.34 -3.97 -12.59
CA ASN A 249 -27.70 -5.14 -13.18
C ASN A 249 -27.92 -6.45 -12.40
N THR A 250 -28.37 -6.40 -11.14
CA THR A 250 -28.53 -7.57 -10.25
C THR A 250 -29.44 -8.64 -10.87
N SER A 251 -29.15 -9.93 -10.70
CA SER A 251 -29.99 -10.99 -11.29
C SER A 251 -31.40 -11.00 -10.69
N SER A 252 -32.42 -11.36 -11.47
CA SER A 252 -33.80 -11.49 -10.92
C SER A 252 -33.91 -12.63 -9.90
N GLU A 253 -33.01 -13.63 -9.99
CA GLU A 253 -32.87 -14.68 -8.97
C GLU A 253 -32.35 -14.10 -7.65
N MET A 254 -31.31 -13.25 -7.70
CA MET A 254 -30.74 -12.61 -6.52
C MET A 254 -31.68 -11.58 -5.90
N LEU A 255 -32.41 -10.80 -6.70
CA LEU A 255 -33.51 -9.99 -6.17
C LEU A 255 -34.59 -10.87 -5.51
N GLY A 256 -34.88 -12.06 -6.05
CA GLY A 256 -35.76 -13.06 -5.43
C GLY A 256 -35.26 -13.54 -4.07
N LYS A 257 -33.96 -13.78 -3.91
CA LYS A 257 -33.32 -14.14 -2.62
C LYS A 257 -33.35 -12.96 -1.64
N LEU A 258 -32.91 -11.79 -2.08
CA LEU A 258 -32.85 -10.56 -1.27
C LEU A 258 -34.25 -10.07 -0.84
N ALA A 259 -35.31 -10.39 -1.60
CA ALA A 259 -36.69 -10.11 -1.21
C ALA A 259 -37.15 -10.87 0.06
N GLY A 260 -36.40 -11.91 0.48
CA GLY A 260 -36.57 -12.65 1.72
C GLY A 260 -35.50 -12.34 2.80
N ASP A 261 -34.66 -11.32 2.62
CA ASP A 261 -33.60 -10.98 3.60
C ASP A 261 -34.19 -10.64 4.98
N ALA A 262 -33.54 -11.13 6.04
CA ALA A 262 -33.86 -10.82 7.43
C ALA A 262 -33.82 -9.31 7.76
N ARG A 263 -33.19 -8.50 6.91
CA ARG A 263 -33.16 -7.04 6.97
C ARG A 263 -34.33 -6.43 6.18
N PRO A 264 -35.35 -5.83 6.84
CA PRO A 264 -36.54 -5.33 6.15
C PRO A 264 -36.26 -4.21 5.14
N ASP A 265 -35.14 -3.50 5.27
CA ASP A 265 -34.68 -2.46 4.36
C ASP A 265 -34.01 -3.01 3.09
N VAL A 266 -33.39 -4.19 3.16
CA VAL A 266 -32.92 -4.96 1.98
C VAL A 266 -34.13 -5.59 1.27
N ALA A 267 -34.97 -6.30 2.02
CA ALA A 267 -36.14 -6.98 1.46
C ALA A 267 -37.10 -6.03 0.72
N LYS A 268 -37.40 -4.85 1.30
CA LYS A 268 -38.24 -3.83 0.65
C LYS A 268 -37.57 -3.20 -0.58
N ALA A 269 -36.25 -3.14 -0.65
CA ALA A 269 -35.55 -2.68 -1.85
C ALA A 269 -35.68 -3.71 -2.98
N ALA A 270 -35.37 -4.98 -2.69
CA ALA A 270 -35.43 -6.06 -3.67
C ALA A 270 -36.84 -6.33 -4.18
N GLN A 271 -37.86 -6.31 -3.31
CA GLN A 271 -39.27 -6.44 -3.70
C GLN A 271 -39.73 -5.29 -4.64
N ARG A 272 -39.23 -4.07 -4.44
CA ARG A 272 -39.51 -2.94 -5.33
C ARG A 272 -38.77 -3.05 -6.67
N ALA A 273 -37.53 -3.54 -6.66
CA ALA A 273 -36.76 -3.78 -7.88
C ALA A 273 -37.37 -4.91 -8.73
N LEU A 274 -37.87 -5.98 -8.11
CA LEU A 274 -38.66 -7.03 -8.79
C LEU A 274 -39.95 -6.48 -9.41
N ALA A 275 -40.69 -5.63 -8.68
CA ALA A 275 -41.94 -5.04 -9.15
C ALA A 275 -41.75 -3.93 -10.22
N ALA A 276 -40.50 -3.63 -10.60
CA ALA A 276 -40.13 -2.63 -11.61
C ALA A 276 -39.43 -3.26 -12.83
N ARG A 277 -39.56 -4.57 -13.02
CA ARG A 277 -39.05 -5.36 -14.14
C ARG A 277 -40.19 -5.96 -14.97
#